data_AF-A0A0Q4UMR3-F1
#
_entry.id   AF-A0A0Q4UMR3-F1
#
_cell.length_a   1.000
_cell.length_b   1.000
_cell.length_c   1.000
_cell.angle_alpha   90.00
_cell.angle_beta   90.00
_cell.angle_gamma   90.00
#
_symmetry.space_group_name_H-M   'P 1'
#
loop_
_entity.id
_entity.type
_entity.pdbx_description
1 polymer ?
#
loop_
_entity_poly.entity_id
_entity_poly.type
_entity_poly.pdbx_seq_one_letter_code
_entity_poly.pdbx_strand_id
1 'polypeptide(L)'
;MALVAGTAVVAFLLGGLATNLLRAQAPAADGPNSTVAEQTLLARILPRIQTDADRLPEALRSDMQPGTARLLFANGADAPSTPWEAWVVRRDDGELCFLASPDRRATTSSCVPASVAFGSSVSLVARARSDVLTVHVDRGSVEVVLVGPG
;
A
#
# COMPACT_ATOMS: atom_id res chain seq x y z
N MET A 1 -13.87 -37.85 -26.15
CA MET A 1 -15.17 -38.31 -25.61
C MET A 1 -15.77 -37.15 -24.82
N ALA A 2 -17.08 -36.97 -25.00
CA ALA A 2 -17.96 -35.91 -24.47
C ALA A 2 -18.06 -35.97 -22.93
N LEU A 3 -18.61 -35.05 -22.11
CA LEU A 3 -19.48 -33.87 -22.15
C LEU A 3 -19.00 -32.93 -20.97
N VAL A 4 -19.44 -31.71 -20.70
CA VAL A 4 -20.80 -31.21 -20.40
C VAL A 4 -20.76 -29.67 -20.35
N ALA A 5 -21.80 -29.09 -20.94
CA ALA A 5 -22.14 -27.67 -20.90
C ALA A 5 -22.55 -27.20 -19.49
N GLY A 6 -22.08 -26.02 -19.09
CA GLY A 6 -22.58 -25.30 -17.92
C GLY A 6 -23.08 -23.92 -18.33
N THR A 7 -24.32 -23.85 -18.82
CA THR A 7 -25.05 -22.59 -18.99
C THR A 7 -25.38 -22.01 -17.61
N ALA A 8 -24.93 -20.80 -17.32
CA ALA A 8 -25.54 -19.94 -16.31
C ALA A 8 -25.94 -18.63 -16.98
N VAL A 9 -27.14 -18.64 -17.54
CA VAL A 9 -27.89 -17.42 -17.85
C VAL A 9 -28.50 -16.95 -16.54
N VAL A 10 -28.06 -15.80 -16.05
CA VAL A 10 -28.90 -14.97 -15.18
C VAL A 10 -28.91 -13.58 -15.80
N ALA A 11 -29.95 -13.35 -16.60
CA ALA A 11 -30.42 -12.02 -16.96
C ALA A 11 -31.49 -11.58 -15.94
N PHE A 12 -31.72 -10.27 -15.87
CA PHE A 12 -32.75 -9.50 -15.13
C PHE A 12 -32.33 -9.05 -13.69
N LEU A 13 -32.39 -7.76 -13.32
CA LEU A 13 -33.29 -6.66 -13.71
C LEU A 13 -32.63 -5.27 -13.68
N LEU A 14 -33.17 -4.41 -14.56
CA LEU A 14 -32.95 -2.98 -14.72
C LEU A 14 -33.45 -2.15 -13.52
N GLY A 15 -32.69 -1.11 -13.14
CA GLY A 15 -33.22 0.02 -12.38
C GLY A 15 -32.18 0.84 -11.61
N GLY A 16 -31.73 1.97 -12.17
CA GLY A 16 -31.02 3.01 -11.41
C GLY A 16 -29.87 3.69 -12.17
N LEU A 17 -30.14 4.88 -12.71
CA LEU A 17 -29.19 5.77 -13.40
C LEU A 17 -28.12 6.32 -12.44
N ALA A 18 -26.84 6.01 -12.68
CA ALA A 18 -25.68 6.92 -12.53
C ALA A 18 -24.39 6.16 -12.94
N THR A 19 -24.06 6.20 -14.23
CA THR A 19 -22.86 5.58 -14.79
C THR A 19 -21.62 6.44 -14.52
N ASN A 20 -20.91 6.20 -13.42
CA ASN A 20 -19.46 6.46 -13.37
C ASN A 20 -18.76 5.25 -14.00
N LEU A 21 -18.49 5.36 -15.30
CA LEU A 21 -17.66 4.41 -16.03
C LEU A 21 -16.17 4.68 -15.71
N LEU A 22 -15.40 3.60 -15.69
CA LEU A 22 -13.93 3.48 -15.61
C LEU A 22 -13.29 3.44 -14.21
N ARG A 23 -13.30 2.25 -13.62
CA ARG A 23 -12.02 1.63 -13.25
C ARG A 23 -11.99 0.22 -13.82
N ALA A 24 -11.20 0.03 -14.86
CA ALA A 24 -10.89 -1.29 -15.39
C ALA A 24 -10.30 -2.13 -14.25
N GLN A 25 -10.98 -3.21 -13.86
CA GLN A 25 -10.30 -4.29 -13.15
C GLN A 25 -9.22 -4.82 -14.10
N ALA A 26 -7.96 -4.63 -13.74
CA ALA A 26 -6.85 -5.31 -14.38
C ALA A 26 -7.09 -6.84 -14.29
N PRO A 27 -6.70 -7.62 -15.32
CA PRO A 27 -6.94 -9.05 -15.32
C PRO A 27 -6.16 -9.69 -14.16
N ALA A 28 -6.89 -10.38 -13.27
CA ALA A 28 -6.30 -11.27 -12.30
C ALA A 28 -5.63 -12.42 -13.07
N ALA A 29 -4.31 -12.51 -12.98
CA ALA A 29 -3.59 -13.70 -13.40
C ALA A 29 -3.71 -14.75 -12.29
N ASP A 30 -4.23 -15.93 -12.66
CA ASP A 30 -4.55 -17.06 -11.79
C ASP A 30 -3.35 -17.60 -11.00
N GLY A 31 -3.52 -17.59 -9.68
CA GLY A 31 -2.73 -18.23 -8.64
C GLY A 31 -3.35 -17.87 -7.29
N PRO A 32 -3.31 -18.72 -6.24
CA PRO A 32 -3.77 -18.31 -4.92
C PRO A 32 -2.77 -17.26 -4.40
N ASN A 33 -3.00 -15.99 -4.69
CA ASN A 33 -2.19 -14.89 -4.16
C ASN A 33 -3.02 -14.19 -3.09
N SER A 34 -2.54 -14.22 -1.86
CA SER A 34 -3.18 -13.47 -0.78
C SER A 34 -2.93 -11.97 -0.99
N THR A 35 -4.00 -11.18 -1.02
CA THR A 35 -3.93 -9.72 -1.19
C THR A 35 -4.47 -9.02 0.06
N VAL A 36 -3.66 -8.15 0.66
CA VAL A 36 -4.07 -7.27 1.76
C VAL A 36 -3.99 -5.82 1.27
N ALA A 37 -5.06 -5.06 1.47
CA ALA A 37 -5.12 -3.65 1.09
C ALA A 37 -5.53 -2.78 2.28
N GLU A 38 -4.78 -1.71 2.53
CA GLU A 38 -5.06 -0.71 3.57
C GLU A 38 -5.10 0.69 2.96
N GLN A 39 -6.07 1.52 3.37
CA GLN A 39 -6.21 2.89 2.87
C GLN A 39 -6.18 3.90 4.02
N THR A 40 -5.41 4.98 3.85
CA THR A 40 -5.28 6.06 4.83
C THR A 40 -5.11 7.43 4.16
N LEU A 41 -5.29 8.51 4.93
CA LEU A 41 -5.15 9.89 4.42
C LEU A 41 -3.93 10.56 5.06
N LEU A 42 -3.02 11.11 4.27
CA LEU A 42 -1.84 11.85 4.74
C LEU A 42 -2.22 12.99 5.70
N ALA A 43 -3.26 13.75 5.34
CA ALA A 43 -3.76 14.85 6.16
C ALA A 43 -4.29 14.40 7.53
N ARG A 44 -4.72 13.14 7.64
CA ARG A 44 -5.18 12.56 8.91
C ARG A 44 -4.04 11.98 9.73
N ILE A 45 -3.07 11.34 9.08
CA ILE A 45 -2.02 10.58 9.77
C ILE A 45 -0.82 11.43 10.20
N LEU A 46 -0.36 12.36 9.36
CA LEU A 46 0.83 13.17 9.63
C LEU A 46 0.69 14.05 10.90
N PRO A 47 -0.47 14.69 11.18
CA PRO A 47 -0.61 15.53 12.37
C PRO A 47 -0.77 14.76 13.68
N ARG A 48 -0.96 13.43 13.66
CA ARG A 48 -1.13 12.64 14.88
C ARG A 48 0.13 12.70 15.73
N ILE A 49 0.01 12.51 17.04
CA ILE A 49 1.17 12.25 17.90
C ILE A 49 1.74 10.89 17.52
N GLN A 50 3.08 10.79 17.43
CA GLN A 50 3.75 9.53 17.15
C GLN A 50 3.56 8.56 18.33
N THR A 51 3.17 7.33 18.02
CA THR A 51 3.09 6.23 18.99
C THR A 51 4.29 5.28 18.84
N ASP A 52 4.42 4.31 19.74
CA ASP A 52 5.50 3.31 19.62
C ASP A 52 5.38 2.43 18.37
N ALA A 53 4.16 2.19 17.88
CA ALA A 53 3.94 1.45 16.63
C ALA A 53 4.45 2.23 15.39
N ASP A 54 4.45 3.56 15.46
CA ASP A 54 4.95 4.44 14.40
C ASP A 54 6.48 4.55 14.37
N ARG A 55 7.17 3.95 15.34
CA ARG A 55 8.59 4.16 15.54
C ARG A 55 9.38 3.47 14.43
N LEU A 56 10.09 4.28 13.65
CA LEU A 56 10.98 3.77 12.62
C LEU A 56 12.17 3.00 13.24
N PRO A 57 12.54 1.81 12.73
CA PRO A 57 13.73 1.08 13.15
C PRO A 57 15.00 1.93 13.02
N GLU A 58 15.95 1.77 13.95
CA GLU A 58 17.17 2.58 14.00
C GLU A 58 17.97 2.54 12.69
N ALA A 59 18.05 1.37 12.05
CA ALA A 59 18.73 1.17 10.77
C ALA A 59 18.15 2.03 9.63
N LEU A 60 16.92 2.52 9.75
CA LEU A 60 16.20 3.24 8.70
C LEU A 60 16.10 4.75 8.97
N ARG A 61 16.67 5.23 10.08
CA ARG A 61 16.51 6.62 10.54
C ARG A 61 17.46 7.63 9.89
N SER A 62 18.47 7.19 9.14
CA SER A 62 19.42 8.12 8.51
C SER A 62 18.66 9.17 7.70
N ASP A 63 18.99 10.44 7.94
CA ASP A 63 18.42 11.61 7.24
C ASP A 63 16.92 11.87 7.48
N MET A 64 16.29 11.13 8.40
CA MET A 64 14.87 11.26 8.74
C MET A 64 14.66 12.08 10.00
N GLN A 65 13.69 13.00 9.96
CA GLN A 65 13.33 13.82 11.12
C GLN A 65 12.75 12.95 12.25
N PRO A 66 13.34 12.98 13.46
CA PRO A 66 12.80 12.29 14.63
C PRO A 66 11.37 12.73 14.94
N GLY A 67 10.53 11.82 15.44
CA GLY A 67 9.14 12.15 15.84
C GLY A 67 8.12 12.23 14.69
N THR A 68 8.57 12.15 13.43
CA THR A 68 7.69 12.39 12.27
C THR A 68 7.19 11.13 11.56
N ALA A 69 7.80 9.98 11.84
CA ALA A 69 7.41 8.73 11.20
C ALA A 69 5.99 8.33 11.62
N ARG A 70 5.21 7.80 10.68
CA ARG A 70 3.87 7.25 10.89
C ARG A 70 3.75 5.92 10.17
N LEU A 71 3.23 4.92 10.86
CA LEU A 71 3.00 3.60 10.28
C LEU A 71 1.80 3.65 9.34
N LEU A 72 2.01 3.24 8.09
CA LEU A 72 0.97 3.14 7.06
C LEU A 72 0.39 1.74 6.95
N PHE A 73 1.22 0.73 7.25
CA PHE A 73 0.87 -0.68 7.11
C PHE A 73 1.82 -1.54 7.94
N ALA A 74 1.27 -2.60 8.55
CA ALA A 74 2.05 -3.71 9.08
C ALA A 74 1.20 -4.99 9.00
N ASN A 75 1.72 -6.08 8.43
CA ASN A 75 1.04 -7.39 8.46
C ASN A 75 1.36 -8.21 9.73
N GLY A 76 2.32 -7.75 10.54
CA GLY A 76 2.73 -8.41 11.78
C GLY A 76 3.67 -9.61 11.55
N ALA A 77 4.42 -9.97 12.59
CA ALA A 77 5.42 -11.05 12.51
C ALA A 77 4.80 -12.46 12.40
N ASP A 78 3.54 -12.62 12.82
CA ASP A 78 2.81 -13.89 12.77
C ASP A 78 2.10 -14.11 11.42
N ALA A 79 2.27 -13.19 10.45
CA ALA A 79 1.76 -13.37 9.11
C ALA A 79 2.44 -14.58 8.45
N PRO A 80 1.72 -15.35 7.61
CA PRO A 80 2.31 -16.46 6.85
C PRO A 80 3.34 -15.98 5.80
N SER A 81 3.41 -14.68 5.54
CA SER A 81 4.31 -14.01 4.58
C SER A 81 5.43 -13.23 5.26
N THR A 82 6.30 -12.62 4.46
CA THR A 82 7.36 -11.72 4.95
C THR A 82 6.77 -10.61 5.83
N PRO A 83 7.36 -10.26 6.99
CA PRO A 83 6.81 -9.26 7.92
C PRO A 83 7.05 -7.85 7.39
N TRP A 84 6.15 -7.41 6.52
CA TRP A 84 6.19 -6.12 5.87
C TRP A 84 5.68 -5.02 6.78
N GLU A 85 6.39 -3.90 6.74
CA GLU A 85 5.97 -2.64 7.30
C GLU A 85 6.20 -1.52 6.30
N ALA A 86 5.29 -0.55 6.30
CA ALA A 86 5.42 0.67 5.52
C ALA A 86 5.19 1.91 6.38
N TRP A 87 5.95 2.96 6.11
CA TRP A 87 5.85 4.24 6.82
C TRP A 87 5.81 5.41 5.86
N VAL A 88 5.28 6.52 6.35
CA VAL A 88 5.60 7.86 5.85
C VAL A 88 6.39 8.58 6.92
N VAL A 89 7.47 9.25 6.54
CA VAL A 89 8.33 10.02 7.45
C VAL A 89 8.77 11.31 6.77
N ARG A 90 9.01 12.35 7.56
CA ARG A 90 9.58 13.60 7.03
C ARG A 90 11.10 13.50 7.04
N ARG A 91 11.75 13.89 5.95
CA ARG A 91 13.20 13.99 5.84
C ARG A 91 13.67 15.36 6.33
N ASP A 92 14.93 15.51 6.71
CA ASP A 92 15.47 16.78 7.27
C ASP A 92 15.29 18.00 6.33
N ASP A 93 15.28 17.77 5.01
CA ASP A 93 15.03 18.78 3.98
C ASP A 93 13.54 19.13 3.78
N GLY A 94 12.64 18.46 4.51
CA GLY A 94 11.19 18.70 4.50
C GLY A 94 10.39 17.80 3.55
N GLU A 95 11.05 16.95 2.74
CA GLU A 95 10.37 15.97 1.90
C GLU A 95 9.61 14.92 2.72
N LEU A 96 8.59 14.32 2.10
CA LEU A 96 7.93 13.13 2.63
C LEU A 96 8.52 11.90 1.95
N CYS A 97 9.12 11.01 2.75
CA CYS A 97 9.64 9.73 2.31
C CYS A 97 8.65 8.62 2.67
N PHE A 98 8.25 7.86 1.66
CA PHE A 98 7.53 6.60 1.82
C PHE A 98 8.54 5.48 1.88
N LEU A 99 8.48 4.68 2.94
CA LEU A 99 9.40 3.58 3.20
C LEU A 99 8.63 2.27 3.22
N ALA A 100 9.22 1.23 2.65
CA ALA A 100 8.71 -0.14 2.71
C ALA A 100 9.84 -1.09 3.09
N SER A 101 9.63 -1.88 4.14
CA SER A 101 10.63 -2.80 4.68
C SER A 101 10.04 -4.18 4.94
N PRO A 102 10.67 -5.26 4.44
CA PRO A 102 10.26 -6.64 4.70
C PRO A 102 10.80 -7.23 6.02
N ASP A 103 11.77 -6.58 6.67
CA ASP A 103 12.53 -7.16 7.78
C ASP A 103 13.04 -6.11 8.79
N ARG A 104 12.49 -4.89 8.74
CA ARG A 104 12.91 -3.73 9.52
C ARG A 104 14.38 -3.32 9.33
N ARG A 105 15.03 -3.78 8.26
CA ARG A 105 16.46 -3.50 7.95
C ARG A 105 16.67 -3.10 6.51
N ALA A 106 16.21 -3.92 5.56
CA ALA A 106 16.18 -3.58 4.15
C ALA A 106 15.05 -2.58 3.90
N THR A 107 15.26 -1.59 3.05
CA THR A 107 14.22 -0.59 2.75
C THR A 107 14.26 -0.16 1.31
N THR A 108 13.08 -0.10 0.72
CA THR A 108 12.85 0.65 -0.51
C THR A 108 12.20 1.96 -0.12
N SER A 109 12.70 3.07 -0.65
CA SER A 109 12.20 4.41 -0.34
C SER A 109 11.85 5.21 -1.59
N SER A 110 10.86 6.09 -1.47
CA SER A 110 10.54 7.12 -2.45
C SER A 110 10.25 8.41 -1.71
N CYS A 111 11.10 9.42 -1.89
CA CYS A 111 10.95 10.72 -1.28
C CYS A 111 10.43 11.73 -2.32
N VAL A 112 9.45 12.53 -1.91
CA VAL A 112 8.88 13.58 -2.75
C VAL A 112 8.58 14.82 -1.91
N PRO A 113 8.58 16.03 -2.50
CA PRO A 113 8.08 17.21 -1.82
C PRO A 113 6.64 17.00 -1.33
N ALA A 114 6.31 17.58 -0.18
CA ALA A 114 4.96 17.45 0.37
C ALA A 114 3.87 17.92 -0.62
N SER A 115 4.12 18.98 -1.39
CA SER A 115 3.22 19.47 -2.43
C SER A 115 2.91 18.41 -3.49
N VAL A 116 3.89 17.57 -3.85
CA VAL A 116 3.70 16.46 -4.81
C VAL A 116 2.87 15.35 -4.17
N ALA A 117 3.18 14.96 -2.92
CA ALA A 117 2.42 13.93 -2.21
C ALA A 117 0.92 14.28 -2.05
N PHE A 118 0.60 15.57 -1.87
CA PHE A 118 -0.78 16.06 -1.75
C PHE A 118 -1.44 16.45 -3.09
N GLY A 119 -0.65 16.72 -4.13
CA GLY A 119 -1.15 17.28 -5.40
C GLY A 119 -1.09 16.33 -6.60
N SER A 120 -0.40 15.20 -6.50
CA SER A 120 -0.14 14.31 -7.63
C SER A 120 -0.23 12.84 -7.23
N SER A 121 -0.01 11.95 -8.20
CA SER A 121 0.09 10.51 -7.95
C SER A 121 1.55 10.06 -7.92
N VAL A 122 1.90 9.26 -6.91
CA VAL A 122 3.24 8.70 -6.69
C VAL A 122 3.09 7.23 -6.33
N SER A 123 4.06 6.40 -6.67
CA SER A 123 4.04 4.98 -6.28
C SER A 123 5.43 4.49 -5.91
N LEU A 124 5.48 3.74 -4.82
CA LEU A 124 6.63 2.97 -4.38
C LEU A 124 6.29 1.49 -4.54
N VAL A 125 7.17 0.74 -5.19
CA VAL A 125 7.03 -0.72 -5.31
C VAL A 125 8.26 -1.36 -4.68
N ALA A 126 8.05 -2.17 -3.65
CA ALA A 126 9.07 -2.95 -2.97
C ALA A 126 8.81 -4.45 -3.19
N ARG A 127 9.88 -5.23 -3.29
CA ARG A 127 9.81 -6.68 -3.54
C ARG A 127 10.71 -7.41 -2.56
N ALA A 128 10.23 -8.51 -2.00
CA ALA A 128 11.03 -9.38 -1.14
C ALA A 128 10.53 -10.82 -1.27
N ARG A 129 11.44 -11.76 -1.56
CA ARG A 129 11.09 -13.16 -1.85
C ARG A 129 10.01 -13.24 -2.93
N SER A 130 8.82 -13.76 -2.60
CA SER A 130 7.65 -13.87 -3.47
C SER A 130 6.61 -12.78 -3.21
N ASP A 131 6.88 -11.86 -2.28
CA ASP A 131 5.97 -10.80 -1.87
C ASP A 131 6.28 -9.48 -2.60
N VAL A 132 5.23 -8.74 -2.94
CA VAL A 132 5.30 -7.40 -3.51
C VAL A 132 4.44 -6.47 -2.67
N LEU A 133 5.05 -5.42 -2.12
CA LEU A 133 4.35 -4.34 -1.44
C LEU A 133 4.36 -3.09 -2.31
N THR A 134 3.18 -2.54 -2.57
CA THR A 134 3.00 -1.29 -3.30
C THR A 134 2.41 -0.24 -2.37
N VAL A 135 3.03 0.93 -2.27
CA VAL A 135 2.45 2.12 -1.65
C VAL A 135 2.09 3.08 -2.78
N HIS A 136 0.79 3.25 -3.02
CA HIS A 136 0.26 4.20 -3.99
C HIS A 136 -0.26 5.43 -3.26
N VAL A 137 0.17 6.61 -3.69
CA VAL A 137 -0.31 7.89 -3.16
C VAL A 137 -1.03 8.60 -4.29
N ASP A 138 -2.30 8.95 -4.12
CA ASP A 138 -3.05 9.82 -5.04
C ASP A 138 -3.58 11.02 -4.26
N ARG A 139 -3.00 12.20 -4.52
CA ARG A 139 -3.46 13.48 -3.96
C ARG A 139 -3.69 13.42 -2.44
N GLY A 140 -2.74 12.82 -1.73
CA GLY A 140 -2.75 12.65 -0.27
C GLY A 140 -3.53 11.45 0.26
N SER A 141 -4.25 10.71 -0.58
CA SER A 141 -4.76 9.37 -0.23
C SER A 141 -3.66 8.34 -0.43
N VAL A 142 -3.46 7.46 0.55
CA VAL A 142 -2.46 6.40 0.50
C VAL A 142 -3.18 5.06 0.49
N GLU A 143 -2.85 4.22 -0.48
CA GLU A 143 -3.26 2.83 -0.58
C GLU A 143 -2.01 1.95 -0.50
N VAL A 144 -1.97 1.03 0.46
CA VAL A 144 -0.91 0.04 0.59
C VAL A 144 -1.48 -1.31 0.19
N VAL A 145 -0.86 -1.97 -0.78
CA VAL A 145 -1.25 -3.29 -1.26
C VAL A 145 -0.08 -4.25 -1.08
N LEU A 146 -0.28 -5.31 -0.30
CA LEU A 146 0.64 -6.43 -0.19
C LEU A 146 0.07 -7.62 -0.94
N VAL A 147 0.82 -8.13 -1.90
CA VAL A 147 0.52 -9.37 -2.64
C VAL A 147 1.59 -10.39 -2.29
N GLY A 148 1.19 -11.54 -1.75
CA GLY A 148 2.10 -12.64 -1.42
C GLY A 148 1.63 -13.98 -1.98
N PRO A 149 2.46 -15.04 -1.87
CA PRO A 149 2.03 -16.39 -2.18
C PRO A 149 0.95 -16.78 -1.15
N GLY A 150 -0.23 -17.17 -1.63
CA GLY A 150 -1.35 -17.63 -0.79
C GLY A 150 -1.32 -19.11 -0.48
#